data_AF-A0A0B1S8V5-F1
#
_entry.id   AF-A0A0B1S8V5-F1
#
_cell.length_a   1.000
_cell.length_b   1.000
_cell.length_c   1.000
_cell.angle_alpha   90.00
_cell.angle_beta   90.00
_cell.angle_gamma   90.00
#
_symmetry.space_group_name_H-M   'P 1'
#
loop_
_entity.id
_entity.type
_entity.pdbx_description
1 polymer ?
#
loop_
_entity_poly.entity_id
_entity_poly.type
_entity_poly.pdbx_seq_one_letter_code
_entity_poly.pdbx_strand_id
1 'polypeptide(L)'
;MLNYDYVTVWENAYGKTNVRVLMAKNLKGEVMGGVVAINRKDYTQVGTYYVKEEYRYSGIGSKLFREVLKNKPGVFQAVHILLPTINKFDLKESYGRRFNHVKIENPSGFPDLQETMPNCRVVLSDSFSQEDWEAITVFDREVCGEARSIRELLQLEDSHTAAVFSEANAACLGFGISKELVGDTVRRLVIGPLYAVEAQVAEVITRAVLKAFYENVIYSEIENIDRTSRRVKGG
;
A
#
# COMPACT_ATOMS: atom_id res chain seq x y z
N MET A 1 7.41 7.71 -3.66
CA MET A 1 7.48 7.83 -5.13
C MET A 1 6.78 6.62 -5.70
N LEU A 2 5.87 6.78 -6.66
CA LEU A 2 5.26 5.63 -7.36
C LEU A 2 6.35 4.91 -8.13
N ASN A 3 6.73 3.72 -7.70
CA ASN A 3 7.52 2.82 -8.52
C ASN A 3 6.64 2.35 -9.70
N TYR A 4 7.24 2.13 -10.88
CA TYR A 4 6.56 1.60 -12.06
C TYR A 4 5.81 0.29 -11.76
N ASP A 5 6.32 -0.50 -10.81
CA ASP A 5 5.74 -1.76 -10.36
C ASP A 5 4.29 -1.60 -9.88
N TYR A 6 3.95 -0.46 -9.27
CA TYR A 6 2.58 -0.20 -8.83
C TYR A 6 1.61 -0.03 -9.99
N VAL A 7 2.05 0.52 -11.13
CA VAL A 7 1.16 0.70 -12.28
C VAL A 7 0.79 -0.66 -12.87
N THR A 8 1.77 -1.53 -13.09
CA THR A 8 1.53 -2.91 -13.57
C THR A 8 0.61 -3.67 -12.63
N VAL A 9 0.87 -3.60 -11.32
CA VAL A 9 0.02 -4.24 -10.31
C VAL A 9 -1.40 -3.69 -10.32
N TRP A 10 -1.59 -2.38 -10.49
CA TRP A 10 -2.92 -1.79 -10.63
C TRP A 10 -3.61 -2.20 -11.93
N GLU A 11 -2.88 -2.29 -13.04
CA GLU A 11 -3.42 -2.77 -14.32
C GLU A 11 -3.87 -4.23 -14.21
N ASN A 12 -3.12 -5.08 -13.50
CA ASN A 12 -3.49 -6.46 -13.23
C ASN A 12 -4.72 -6.54 -12.30
N ALA A 13 -4.74 -5.75 -11.24
CA ALA A 13 -5.80 -5.81 -10.23
C ALA A 13 -7.13 -5.20 -10.71
N TYR A 14 -7.06 -4.18 -11.56
CA TYR A 14 -8.23 -3.37 -11.93
C TYR A 14 -8.52 -3.33 -13.43
N GLY A 15 -7.65 -3.92 -14.25
CA GLY A 15 -7.75 -3.93 -15.69
C GLY A 15 -7.01 -2.76 -16.34
N LYS A 16 -6.18 -3.07 -17.34
CA LYS A 16 -5.34 -2.09 -18.06
C LYS A 16 -6.11 -0.90 -18.64
N THR A 17 -7.30 -1.14 -19.15
CA THR A 17 -8.16 -0.08 -19.72
C THR A 17 -8.81 0.81 -18.66
N ASN A 18 -8.84 0.37 -17.40
CA ASN A 18 -9.43 1.09 -16.28
C ASN A 18 -8.40 1.97 -15.57
N VAL A 19 -7.12 1.64 -15.62
CA VAL A 19 -6.04 2.47 -15.07
C VAL A 19 -5.67 3.57 -16.07
N ARG A 20 -5.70 4.82 -15.61
CA ARG A 20 -5.35 6.01 -16.40
C ARG A 20 -4.24 6.77 -15.71
N VAL A 21 -3.13 6.98 -16.41
CA VAL A 21 -2.05 7.86 -16.00
C VAL A 21 -2.03 9.07 -16.93
N LEU A 22 -2.26 10.27 -16.39
CA LEU A 22 -2.18 11.51 -17.14
C LEU A 22 -0.99 12.33 -16.67
N MET A 23 -0.24 12.86 -17.62
CA MET A 23 0.95 13.67 -17.37
C MET A 23 0.78 15.04 -18.02
N ALA A 24 0.97 16.11 -17.26
CA ALA A 24 1.05 17.45 -17.79
C ALA A 24 2.50 17.75 -18.18
N LYS A 25 2.72 18.11 -19.45
CA LYS A 25 4.04 18.49 -19.97
C LYS A 25 4.04 19.93 -20.49
N ASN A 26 5.15 20.65 -20.30
CA ASN A 26 5.33 21.97 -20.91
C ASN A 26 5.70 21.84 -22.41
N LEU A 27 5.84 22.97 -23.11
CA LEU A 27 6.21 23.00 -24.53
C LEU A 27 7.58 22.36 -24.83
N LYS A 28 8.45 22.21 -23.83
CA LYS A 28 9.75 21.53 -23.93
C LYS A 28 9.66 20.04 -23.62
N GLY A 29 8.47 19.50 -23.35
CA GLY A 29 8.25 18.10 -22.99
C GLY A 29 8.54 17.76 -21.52
N GLU A 30 8.89 18.74 -20.70
CA GLU A 30 9.18 18.54 -19.28
C GLU A 30 7.89 18.26 -18.51
N VAL A 31 7.91 17.24 -17.64
CA VAL A 31 6.79 16.88 -16.78
C VAL A 31 6.61 17.91 -15.66
N MET A 32 5.44 18.55 -15.61
CA MET A 32 5.04 19.53 -14.60
C MET A 32 4.18 18.93 -13.48
N GLY A 33 3.51 17.82 -13.77
CA GLY A 33 2.62 17.16 -12.84
C GLY A 33 1.96 15.93 -13.44
N GLY A 34 1.25 15.18 -12.62
CA GLY A 34 0.56 13.99 -13.05
C GLY A 34 -0.53 13.56 -12.09
N VAL A 35 -1.41 12.69 -12.60
CA VAL A 35 -2.47 12.04 -11.83
C VAL A 35 -2.62 10.61 -12.31
N VAL A 36 -2.80 9.70 -11.37
CA VAL A 36 -3.27 8.34 -11.64
C VAL A 36 -4.71 8.23 -11.19
N ALA A 37 -5.54 7.59 -12.00
CA ALA A 37 -6.94 7.32 -11.69
C ALA A 37 -7.34 5.92 -12.14
N ILE A 38 -8.28 5.33 -11.41
CA ILE A 38 -8.86 4.03 -11.72
C ILE A 38 -10.34 4.26 -12.03
N ASN A 39 -10.72 4.06 -13.29
CA ASN A 39 -12.11 4.15 -13.73
C ASN A 39 -12.86 2.88 -13.32
N ARG A 40 -13.92 3.03 -12.53
CA ARG A 40 -14.80 1.91 -12.14
C ARG A 40 -16.04 1.85 -13.01
N LYS A 41 -17.04 1.08 -12.62
CA LYS A 41 -18.37 1.17 -13.25
C LYS A 41 -19.03 2.50 -12.88
N ASP A 42 -19.16 2.79 -11.59
CA ASP A 42 -20.02 3.88 -11.11
C ASP A 42 -19.27 5.14 -10.66
N TYR A 43 -17.97 5.05 -10.40
CA TYR A 43 -17.13 6.20 -10.00
C TYR A 43 -15.73 6.14 -10.62
N THR A 44 -14.94 7.19 -10.42
CA THR A 44 -13.50 7.21 -10.71
C THR A 44 -12.74 7.41 -9.41
N GLN A 45 -11.84 6.48 -9.07
CA GLN A 45 -10.94 6.65 -7.94
C GLN A 45 -9.71 7.43 -8.39
N VAL A 46 -9.50 8.62 -7.83
CA VAL A 46 -8.28 9.39 -8.00
C VAL A 46 -7.25 8.87 -7.00
N GLY A 47 -6.12 8.42 -7.52
CA GLY A 47 -4.98 7.93 -6.76
C GLY A 47 -3.95 9.03 -6.54
N THR A 48 -2.68 8.69 -6.78
CA THR A 48 -1.59 9.65 -6.63
C THR A 48 -1.73 10.83 -7.59
N TYR A 49 -1.55 12.01 -7.04
CA TYR A 49 -1.60 13.28 -7.74
C TYR A 49 -0.43 14.15 -7.29
N TYR A 50 0.20 14.86 -8.22
CA TYR A 50 1.16 15.90 -7.89
C TYR A 50 1.24 16.97 -8.98
N VAL A 51 1.61 18.17 -8.55
CA VAL A 51 2.10 19.26 -9.40
C VAL A 51 3.37 19.78 -8.76
N LYS A 52 4.44 19.86 -9.55
CA LYS A 52 5.72 20.46 -9.15
C LYS A 52 5.51 21.86 -8.60
N GLU A 53 6.29 22.22 -7.59
CA GLU A 53 6.04 23.39 -6.76
C GLU A 53 5.99 24.69 -7.55
N GLU A 54 6.97 24.88 -8.43
CA GLU A 54 7.13 26.02 -9.33
C GLU A 54 5.97 26.16 -10.35
N TYR A 55 5.17 25.11 -10.54
CA TYR A 55 4.01 25.11 -11.43
C TYR A 55 2.67 25.05 -10.67
N ARG A 56 2.67 25.11 -9.33
CA ARG A 56 1.42 25.17 -8.55
C ARG A 56 0.67 26.48 -8.82
N TYR A 57 -0.63 26.50 -8.52
CA TYR A 57 -1.53 27.65 -8.75
C TYR A 57 -1.72 28.09 -10.22
N SER A 58 -1.10 27.41 -11.18
CA SER A 58 -1.27 27.63 -12.63
C SER A 58 -2.53 26.98 -13.24
N GLY A 59 -3.33 26.28 -12.43
CA GLY A 59 -4.52 25.56 -12.86
C GLY A 59 -4.27 24.15 -13.46
N ILE A 60 -3.02 23.69 -13.56
CA ILE A 60 -2.67 22.35 -14.08
C ILE A 60 -3.42 21.25 -13.32
N GLY A 61 -3.41 21.29 -11.99
CA GLY A 61 -4.07 20.28 -11.16
C GLY A 61 -5.56 20.18 -11.41
N SER A 62 -6.23 21.33 -11.59
CA SER A 62 -7.66 21.36 -11.91
C SER A 62 -7.96 20.76 -13.29
N LYS A 63 -7.09 20.97 -14.27
CA LYS A 63 -7.22 20.32 -15.58
C LYS A 63 -7.06 18.81 -15.47
N LEU A 64 -6.02 18.34 -14.77
CA LEU A 64 -5.77 16.92 -14.55
C LEU A 64 -6.96 16.22 -13.86
N PHE A 65 -7.48 16.81 -12.77
CA PHE A 65 -8.63 16.27 -12.05
C PHE A 65 -9.89 16.18 -12.92
N ARG A 66 -10.24 17.26 -13.62
CA ARG A 66 -11.42 17.25 -14.52
C ARG A 66 -11.28 16.20 -15.61
N GLU A 67 -10.08 16.04 -16.17
CA GLU A 67 -9.82 15.08 -17.25
C GLU A 67 -9.88 13.61 -16.79
N VAL A 68 -9.48 13.30 -15.55
CA VAL A 68 -9.67 11.93 -15.03
C VAL A 68 -11.12 11.66 -14.65
N LEU A 69 -11.84 12.67 -14.13
CA LEU A 69 -13.23 12.50 -13.69
C LEU A 69 -14.22 12.44 -14.85
N LYS A 70 -14.04 13.19 -15.95
CA LYS A 70 -14.94 13.23 -17.12
C LYS A 70 -16.44 13.27 -16.77
N ASN A 71 -16.82 14.11 -15.81
CA ASN A 71 -18.20 14.25 -15.29
C ASN A 71 -18.77 13.03 -14.56
N LYS A 72 -17.91 12.09 -14.16
CA LYS A 72 -18.26 10.94 -13.33
C LYS A 72 -18.00 11.26 -11.85
N PRO A 73 -18.79 10.70 -10.90
CA PRO A 73 -18.48 10.81 -9.48
C PRO A 73 -17.04 10.40 -9.18
N GLY A 74 -16.35 11.21 -8.38
CA GLY A 74 -14.99 10.97 -7.95
C GLY A 74 -14.90 10.43 -6.53
N VAL A 75 -13.89 9.60 -6.27
CA VAL A 75 -13.44 9.27 -4.92
C VAL A 75 -11.95 9.60 -4.84
N PHE A 76 -11.55 10.41 -3.87
CA PHE A 76 -10.16 10.84 -3.71
C PHE A 76 -9.76 10.80 -2.25
N GLN A 77 -8.64 10.12 -1.96
CA GLN A 77 -8.02 10.19 -0.63
C GLN A 77 -7.19 11.47 -0.55
N ALA A 78 -7.85 12.57 -0.21
CA ALA A 78 -7.22 13.87 -0.09
C ALA A 78 -6.33 13.94 1.16
N VAL A 79 -5.10 14.41 0.98
CA VAL A 79 -4.30 14.94 2.09
C VAL A 79 -4.92 16.25 2.58
N HIS A 80 -4.75 16.55 3.87
CA HIS A 80 -5.40 17.69 4.55
C HIS A 80 -5.28 19.03 3.78
N ILE A 81 -4.13 19.31 3.17
CA ILE A 81 -3.88 20.54 2.41
C ILE A 81 -4.78 20.69 1.16
N LEU A 82 -5.32 19.60 0.62
CA LEU A 82 -6.19 19.61 -0.55
C LEU A 82 -7.67 19.76 -0.20
N LEU A 83 -8.07 19.53 1.06
CA LEU A 83 -9.46 19.60 1.52
C LEU A 83 -10.18 20.90 1.11
N PRO A 84 -9.58 22.11 1.25
CA PRO A 84 -10.24 23.35 0.82
C PRO A 84 -10.57 23.41 -0.68
N THR A 85 -9.95 22.55 -1.49
CA THR A 85 -10.09 22.56 -2.95
C THR A 85 -10.99 21.47 -3.50
N ILE A 86 -11.36 20.46 -2.72
CA ILE A 86 -12.05 19.27 -3.25
C ILE A 86 -13.47 19.57 -3.73
N ASN A 87 -14.14 20.55 -3.10
CA ASN A 87 -15.50 20.96 -3.46
C ASN A 87 -15.60 21.49 -4.90
N LYS A 88 -14.48 21.93 -5.50
CA LYS A 88 -14.41 22.36 -6.91
C LYS A 88 -14.58 21.20 -7.90
N PHE A 89 -14.58 19.96 -7.41
CA PHE A 89 -14.70 18.73 -8.18
C PHE A 89 -15.89 17.88 -7.70
N ASP A 90 -16.88 18.51 -7.06
CA ASP A 90 -18.08 17.85 -6.52
C ASP A 90 -17.79 16.72 -5.51
N LEU A 91 -16.59 16.74 -4.92
CA LEU A 91 -16.20 15.84 -3.85
C LEU A 91 -16.71 16.40 -2.51
N LYS A 92 -17.20 15.52 -1.66
CA LYS A 92 -17.55 15.85 -0.27
C LYS A 92 -16.56 15.22 0.68
N GLU A 93 -16.18 15.96 1.70
CA GLU A 93 -15.33 15.45 2.77
C GLU A 93 -16.05 14.29 3.49
N SER A 94 -15.31 13.21 3.71
CA SER A 94 -15.76 12.08 4.51
C SER A 94 -14.60 11.53 5.31
N TYR A 95 -14.86 11.18 6.56
CA TYR A 95 -13.86 10.70 7.51
C TYR A 95 -14.13 9.22 7.79
N GLY A 96 -13.07 8.41 7.72
CA GLY A 96 -13.18 6.97 7.96
C GLY A 96 -11.85 6.23 7.94
N ARG A 97 -10.77 6.87 7.47
CA ARG A 97 -9.41 6.34 7.48
C ARG A 97 -8.51 7.32 8.22
N ARG A 98 -7.60 6.80 9.05
CA ARG A 98 -6.57 7.57 9.73
C ARG A 98 -5.22 6.99 9.38
N PHE A 99 -4.29 7.87 8.97
CA PHE A 99 -2.88 7.52 8.89
C PHE A 99 -2.24 7.87 10.22
N ASN A 100 -1.84 6.85 10.97
CA ASN A 100 -1.10 7.02 12.21
C ASN A 100 0.39 6.89 11.91
N HIS A 101 1.19 7.81 12.45
CA HIS A 101 2.63 7.72 12.40
C HIS A 101 3.15 7.40 13.79
N VAL A 102 3.81 6.26 13.92
CA VAL A 102 4.42 5.80 15.17
C VAL A 102 5.92 5.77 14.97
N LYS A 103 6.65 6.47 15.85
CA LYS A 103 8.11 6.34 15.94
C LYS A 103 8.41 5.26 16.97
N ILE A 104 9.15 4.24 16.55
CA ILE A 104 9.60 3.16 17.43
C ILE A 104 11.05 3.44 17.77
N GLU A 105 11.34 3.54 19.07
CA GLU A 105 12.69 3.67 19.59
C GLU A 105 13.14 2.31 20.12
N ASN A 106 14.38 1.91 19.80
CA ASN A 106 14.98 0.63 20.21
C ASN A 106 14.17 -0.62 19.75
N PRO A 107 14.14 -0.93 18.44
CA PRO A 107 13.38 -2.07 17.90
C PRO A 107 13.99 -3.44 18.22
N SER A 108 14.94 -3.53 19.16
CA SER A 108 15.70 -4.75 19.47
C SER A 108 14.83 -5.91 19.99
N GLY A 109 13.61 -5.63 20.48
CA GLY A 109 12.65 -6.65 20.92
C GLY A 109 11.76 -7.22 19.80
N PHE A 110 11.95 -6.80 18.54
CA PHE A 110 11.14 -7.29 17.43
C PHE A 110 11.28 -8.80 17.18
N PRO A 111 12.47 -9.42 17.30
CA PRO A 111 12.61 -10.88 17.18
C PRO A 111 11.79 -11.66 18.21
N ASP A 112 11.53 -11.06 19.38
CA ASP A 112 10.81 -11.71 20.49
C ASP A 112 9.28 -11.58 20.38
N LEU A 113 8.78 -10.89 19.35
CA LEU A 113 7.35 -10.71 19.13
C LEU A 113 6.66 -12.07 18.94
N GLN A 114 5.57 -12.25 19.69
CA GLN A 114 4.75 -13.46 19.64
C GLN A 114 3.70 -13.35 18.54
N GLU A 115 3.76 -14.27 17.57
CA GLU A 115 2.88 -14.28 16.39
C GLU A 115 1.77 -15.33 16.54
N THR A 116 1.36 -15.62 17.77
CA THR A 116 0.37 -16.64 18.08
C THR A 116 -0.92 -16.01 18.60
N MET A 117 -2.03 -16.68 18.29
CA MET A 117 -3.37 -16.34 18.77
C MET A 117 -4.15 -17.65 18.95
N PRO A 118 -4.79 -17.89 20.11
CA PRO A 118 -5.53 -19.13 20.35
C PRO A 118 -6.62 -19.38 19.29
N ASN A 119 -6.79 -20.63 18.88
CA ASN A 119 -7.79 -21.09 17.90
C ASN A 119 -7.66 -20.44 16.50
N CYS A 120 -6.48 -19.89 16.20
CA CYS A 120 -6.20 -19.20 14.96
C CYS A 120 -4.86 -19.64 14.39
N ARG A 121 -4.81 -19.70 13.05
CA ARG A 121 -3.59 -19.92 12.29
C ARG A 121 -3.11 -18.58 11.72
N VAL A 122 -1.90 -18.16 12.08
CA VAL A 122 -1.25 -16.96 11.55
C VAL A 122 -0.23 -17.40 10.50
N VAL A 123 -0.28 -16.82 9.30
CA VAL A 123 0.57 -17.24 8.17
C VAL A 123 1.13 -16.03 7.43
N LEU A 124 2.36 -16.15 6.94
CA LEU A 124 3.00 -15.20 6.04
C LEU A 124 2.79 -15.60 4.56
N SER A 125 2.80 -14.62 3.66
CA SER A 125 2.45 -14.81 2.25
C SER A 125 3.24 -15.89 1.51
N ASP A 126 4.48 -16.15 1.91
CA ASP A 126 5.34 -17.17 1.30
C ASP A 126 4.81 -18.59 1.53
N SER A 127 3.91 -18.76 2.49
CA SER A 127 3.29 -20.03 2.87
C SER A 127 1.78 -20.08 2.61
N PHE A 128 1.20 -19.10 1.93
CA PHE A 128 -0.22 -19.13 1.60
C PHE A 128 -0.54 -20.24 0.61
N SER A 129 -1.50 -21.09 0.99
CA SER A 129 -2.14 -22.05 0.10
C SER A 129 -3.09 -21.35 -0.88
N GLN A 130 -3.62 -22.11 -1.85
CA GLN A 130 -4.63 -21.58 -2.77
C GLN A 130 -5.93 -21.23 -2.01
N GLU A 131 -6.29 -22.05 -1.03
CA GLU A 131 -7.44 -21.87 -0.15
C GLU A 131 -7.29 -20.61 0.71
N ASP A 132 -6.07 -20.30 1.18
CA ASP A 132 -5.77 -19.06 1.91
C ASP A 132 -6.04 -17.83 1.05
N TRP A 133 -5.60 -17.84 -0.20
CA TRP A 133 -5.85 -16.74 -1.14
C TRP A 133 -7.34 -16.56 -1.45
N GLU A 134 -8.09 -17.66 -1.55
CA GLU A 134 -9.54 -17.63 -1.74
C GLU A 134 -10.25 -17.03 -0.53
N ALA A 135 -9.88 -17.45 0.69
CA ALA A 135 -10.43 -16.89 1.92
C ALA A 135 -10.10 -15.39 2.08
N ILE A 136 -8.86 -14.97 1.76
CA ILE A 136 -8.47 -13.55 1.76
C ILE A 136 -9.28 -12.76 0.71
N THR A 137 -9.53 -13.34 -0.47
CA THR A 137 -10.31 -12.69 -1.53
C THR A 137 -11.77 -12.48 -1.11
N VAL A 138 -12.37 -13.47 -0.44
CA VAL A 138 -13.72 -13.34 0.12
C VAL A 138 -13.76 -12.23 1.17
N PHE A 139 -12.83 -12.25 2.12
CA PHE A 139 -12.76 -11.24 3.19
C PHE A 139 -12.51 -9.83 2.67
N ASP A 140 -11.56 -9.65 1.73
CA ASP A 140 -11.28 -8.35 1.10
C ASP A 140 -12.52 -7.78 0.41
N ARG A 141 -13.27 -8.63 -0.32
CA ARG A 141 -14.51 -8.23 -0.98
C ARG A 141 -15.58 -7.78 0.01
N GLU A 142 -15.71 -8.47 1.14
CA GLU A 142 -16.67 -8.12 2.18
C GLU A 142 -16.31 -6.79 2.87
N VAL A 143 -15.04 -6.57 3.18
CA VAL A 143 -14.57 -5.35 3.85
C VAL A 143 -14.56 -4.15 2.90
N CYS A 144 -14.11 -4.33 1.65
CA CYS A 144 -13.96 -3.24 0.69
C CYS A 144 -15.21 -2.98 -0.17
N GLY A 145 -16.15 -3.93 -0.22
CA GLY A 145 -17.29 -3.88 -1.12
C GLY A 145 -16.91 -3.98 -2.60
N GLU A 146 -15.73 -4.52 -2.91
CA GLU A 146 -15.18 -4.55 -4.27
C GLU A 146 -14.56 -5.93 -4.58
N ALA A 147 -14.85 -6.47 -5.77
CA ALA A 147 -14.11 -7.61 -6.30
C ALA A 147 -12.86 -7.11 -7.06
N ARG A 148 -11.67 -7.46 -6.57
CA ARG A 148 -10.37 -7.10 -7.14
C ARG A 148 -9.38 -8.24 -6.99
N SER A 149 -8.32 -8.25 -7.81
CA SER A 149 -7.23 -9.21 -7.62
C SER A 149 -6.38 -8.81 -6.42
N ILE A 150 -6.82 -9.20 -5.21
CA ILE A 150 -6.15 -8.84 -3.97
C ILE A 150 -4.74 -9.46 -3.89
N ARG A 151 -4.56 -10.65 -4.50
CA ARG A 151 -3.25 -11.31 -4.58
C ARG A 151 -2.20 -10.44 -5.25
N GLU A 152 -2.52 -9.85 -6.41
CA GLU A 152 -1.62 -8.93 -7.13
C GLU A 152 -1.27 -7.71 -6.26
N LEU A 153 -2.22 -7.22 -5.46
CA LEU A 153 -2.02 -6.06 -4.58
C LEU A 153 -1.21 -6.40 -3.32
N LEU A 154 -1.17 -7.67 -2.91
CA LEU A 154 -0.49 -8.13 -1.69
C LEU A 154 0.86 -8.80 -1.95
N GLN A 155 1.15 -9.21 -3.19
CA GLN A 155 2.43 -9.80 -3.60
C GLN A 155 3.35 -8.75 -4.24
N LEU A 156 3.47 -7.59 -3.61
CA LEU A 156 4.41 -6.57 -4.04
C LEU A 156 5.85 -7.01 -3.71
N GLU A 157 6.80 -6.71 -4.58
CA GLU A 157 8.23 -6.87 -4.26
C GLU A 157 8.58 -6.08 -2.99
N ASP A 158 9.46 -6.65 -2.16
CA ASP A 158 9.89 -6.10 -0.87
C ASP A 158 8.72 -5.78 0.09
N SER A 159 7.68 -6.60 0.06
CA SER A 159 6.56 -6.52 1.00
C SER A 159 6.38 -7.80 1.79
N HIS A 160 5.85 -7.67 3.01
CA HIS A 160 5.51 -8.80 3.86
C HIS A 160 4.02 -8.78 4.14
N THR A 161 3.31 -9.79 3.66
CA THR A 161 1.89 -9.94 3.92
C THR A 161 1.69 -11.04 4.96
N ALA A 162 0.84 -10.77 5.95
CA ALA A 162 0.38 -11.75 6.93
C ALA A 162 -1.14 -11.81 6.94
N ALA A 163 -1.68 -13.01 7.20
CA ALA A 163 -3.11 -13.23 7.38
C ALA A 163 -3.38 -14.16 8.56
N VAL A 164 -4.57 -13.99 9.16
CA VAL A 164 -5.05 -14.81 10.28
C VAL A 164 -6.29 -15.55 9.82
N PHE A 165 -6.31 -16.85 10.07
CA PHE A 165 -7.41 -17.73 9.71
C PHE A 165 -7.96 -18.41 10.96
N SER A 166 -9.28 -18.55 11.04
CA SER A 166 -9.91 -19.34 12.11
C SER A 166 -9.60 -20.83 11.92
N GLU A 167 -9.18 -21.52 12.96
CA GLU A 167 -9.00 -22.98 12.90
C GLU A 167 -10.34 -23.73 12.80
N ALA A 168 -11.44 -23.14 13.26
CA ALA A 168 -12.75 -23.77 13.29
C ALA A 168 -13.36 -23.95 11.89
N ASN A 169 -13.11 -23.01 10.98
CA ASN A 169 -13.75 -22.98 9.66
C ASN A 169 -12.85 -22.47 8.51
N ALA A 170 -11.56 -22.26 8.77
CA ALA A 170 -10.60 -21.70 7.82
C ALA A 170 -10.95 -20.30 7.25
N ALA A 171 -11.93 -19.58 7.84
CA ALA A 171 -12.28 -18.24 7.39
C ALA A 171 -11.13 -17.26 7.70
N CYS A 172 -10.87 -16.34 6.77
CA CYS A 172 -9.94 -15.24 7.00
C CYS A 172 -10.55 -14.25 8.00
N LEU A 173 -9.85 -14.00 9.10
CA LEU A 173 -10.23 -13.06 10.16
C LEU A 173 -9.58 -11.68 9.94
N GLY A 174 -8.55 -11.62 9.12
CA GLY A 174 -7.84 -10.40 8.79
C GLY A 174 -6.57 -10.66 8.00
N PHE A 175 -6.10 -9.61 7.34
CA PHE A 175 -4.79 -9.58 6.70
C PHE A 175 -4.18 -8.18 6.76
N GLY A 176 -2.87 -8.13 6.62
CA GLY A 176 -2.14 -6.88 6.53
C GLY A 176 -0.84 -7.06 5.77
N ILE A 177 -0.37 -5.96 5.18
CA ILE A 177 0.87 -5.91 4.43
C ILE A 177 1.76 -4.82 4.99
N SER A 178 3.04 -5.12 5.16
CA SER A 178 4.08 -4.13 5.41
C SER A 178 4.94 -3.93 4.18
N LYS A 179 5.42 -2.71 3.99
CA LYS A 179 6.39 -2.37 2.94
C LYS A 179 7.29 -1.24 3.38
N GLU A 180 8.57 -1.35 3.05
CA GLU A 180 9.52 -0.26 3.25
C GLU A 180 9.22 0.89 2.27
N LEU A 181 9.13 2.09 2.80
CA LEU A 181 9.02 3.32 2.02
C LEU A 181 10.42 3.83 1.70
N VAL A 182 10.61 4.24 0.45
CA VAL A 182 11.82 4.96 0.03
C VAL A 182 12.01 6.20 0.91
N GLY A 183 13.18 6.32 1.54
CA GLY A 183 13.57 7.43 2.41
C GLY A 183 15.05 7.40 2.71
N ASP A 184 15.56 8.49 3.29
CA ASP A 184 16.98 8.64 3.68
C ASP A 184 17.29 7.83 4.97
N THR A 185 18.14 8.37 5.85
CA THR A 185 18.78 7.72 7.01
C THR A 185 17.87 7.02 8.03
N VAL A 186 16.54 7.19 7.97
CA VAL A 186 15.58 6.51 8.85
C VAL A 186 14.66 5.65 7.98
N ARG A 187 14.77 4.32 8.14
CA ARG A 187 13.86 3.37 7.50
C ARG A 187 12.42 3.67 7.94
N ARG A 188 11.52 3.76 6.96
CA ARG A 188 10.10 4.01 7.21
C ARG A 188 9.33 2.82 6.70
N LEU A 189 8.51 2.24 7.55
CA LEU A 189 7.61 1.15 7.18
C LEU A 189 6.19 1.70 7.06
N VAL A 190 5.48 1.32 6.00
CA VAL A 190 4.03 1.44 5.96
C VAL A 190 3.42 0.08 6.22
N ILE A 191 2.40 0.02 7.09
CA ILE A 191 1.54 -1.14 7.26
C ILE A 191 0.16 -0.73 6.74
N GLY A 192 -0.27 -1.34 5.64
CA GLY A 192 -1.49 -0.90 4.96
C GLY A 192 -1.67 -1.50 3.56
N PRO A 193 -2.86 -2.07 3.23
CA PRO A 193 -4.03 -2.20 4.10
C PRO A 193 -3.77 -3.09 5.32
N LEU A 194 -4.53 -2.82 6.39
CA LEU A 194 -4.64 -3.66 7.58
C LEU A 194 -6.13 -3.80 7.87
N TYR A 195 -6.69 -4.95 7.54
CA TYR A 195 -8.10 -5.26 7.77
C TYR A 195 -8.19 -6.42 8.75
N ALA A 196 -9.09 -6.29 9.71
CA ALA A 196 -9.28 -7.29 10.75
C ALA A 196 -10.71 -7.18 11.30
N VAL A 197 -11.29 -8.31 11.67
CA VAL A 197 -12.61 -8.35 12.34
C VAL A 197 -12.57 -7.76 13.75
N GLU A 198 -11.40 -7.76 14.39
CA GLU A 198 -11.20 -7.24 15.75
C GLU A 198 -9.76 -6.75 15.99
N ALA A 199 -9.56 -5.99 17.07
CA ALA A 199 -8.28 -5.37 17.39
C ALA A 199 -7.16 -6.39 17.66
N GLN A 200 -7.48 -7.53 18.28
CA GLN A 200 -6.50 -8.58 18.59
C GLN A 200 -5.93 -9.22 17.31
N VAL A 201 -6.80 -9.43 16.31
CA VAL A 201 -6.38 -9.91 14.99
C VAL A 201 -5.47 -8.88 14.30
N ALA A 202 -5.83 -7.59 14.36
CA ALA A 202 -4.98 -6.53 13.80
C ALA A 202 -3.61 -6.46 14.50
N GLU A 203 -3.58 -6.65 15.82
CA GLU A 203 -2.35 -6.67 16.62
C GLU A 203 -1.43 -7.82 16.21
N VAL A 204 -1.94 -9.06 16.12
CA VAL A 204 -1.09 -10.21 15.76
C VAL A 204 -0.58 -10.13 14.32
N ILE A 205 -1.39 -9.61 13.38
CA ILE A 205 -0.94 -9.32 12.00
C ILE A 205 0.19 -8.29 12.03
N THR A 206 0.02 -7.21 12.79
CA THR A 206 1.03 -6.15 12.92
C THR A 206 2.33 -6.71 13.47
N ARG A 207 2.29 -7.57 14.51
CA ARG A 207 3.48 -8.24 15.04
C ARG A 207 4.16 -9.10 13.98
N ALA A 208 3.39 -9.90 13.23
CA ALA A 208 3.93 -10.78 12.21
C ALA A 208 4.66 -10.02 11.09
N VAL A 209 4.04 -8.99 10.53
CA VAL A 209 4.66 -8.22 9.43
C VAL A 209 5.84 -7.35 9.89
N LEU A 210 5.87 -6.94 11.16
CA LEU A 210 7.00 -6.20 11.75
C LEU A 210 8.20 -7.11 11.99
N LYS A 211 7.96 -8.31 12.54
CA LYS A 211 9.01 -9.30 12.78
C LYS A 211 9.62 -9.78 11.47
N ALA A 212 8.79 -10.15 10.50
CA ALA A 212 9.24 -10.54 9.16
C ALA A 212 10.11 -9.45 8.49
N PHE A 213 9.71 -8.18 8.62
CA PHE A 213 10.52 -7.06 8.13
C PHE A 213 11.88 -6.98 8.83
N TYR A 214 11.90 -7.05 10.15
CA TYR A 214 13.12 -6.89 10.93
C TYR A 214 14.13 -8.03 10.73
N GLU A 215 13.64 -9.27 10.65
CA GLU A 215 14.48 -10.44 10.35
C GLU A 215 15.17 -10.28 8.99
N ASN A 216 14.44 -9.86 7.95
CA ASN A 216 15.00 -9.61 6.62
C ASN A 216 16.06 -8.49 6.62
N VAL A 217 15.86 -7.43 7.40
CA VAL A 217 16.85 -6.36 7.57
C VAL A 217 18.15 -6.91 8.15
N ILE A 218 18.09 -7.69 9.23
CA ILE A 218 19.27 -8.30 9.84
C ILE A 218 20.03 -9.17 8.83
N TYR A 219 19.33 -10.05 8.11
CA TYR A 219 19.97 -10.92 7.12
C TYR A 219 20.67 -10.11 6.01
N SER A 220 20.04 -9.03 5.53
CA SER A 220 20.63 -8.15 4.51
C SER A 220 21.90 -7.43 4.99
N GLU A 221 21.96 -7.04 6.27
CA GLU A 221 23.13 -6.37 6.86
C GLU A 221 24.29 -7.35 7.06
N ILE A 222 24.01 -8.58 7.52
CA ILE A 222 25.01 -9.64 7.67
C ILE A 222 25.62 -10.02 6.30
N GLU A 223 24.80 -10.20 5.26
CA GLU A 223 25.32 -10.50 3.92
C GLU A 223 26.22 -9.39 3.36
N ASN A 224 25.88 -8.13 3.63
CA ASN A 224 26.69 -6.99 3.21
C ASN A 224 28.03 -6.93 3.96
N ILE A 225 28.06 -7.25 5.26
CA ILE A 225 29.30 -7.36 6.04
C ILE A 225 30.19 -8.47 5.47
N ASP A 226 29.62 -9.62 5.11
CA ASP A 226 30.36 -10.76 4.54
C ASP A 226 30.90 -10.48 3.13
N ARG A 227 30.17 -9.75 2.28
CA ARG A 227 30.67 -9.31 0.97
C ARG A 227 31.81 -8.31 1.10
N THR A 228 31.73 -7.42 2.10
CA THR A 228 32.75 -6.40 2.35
C THR A 228 34.02 -7.02 2.93
N SER A 229 33.88 -7.98 3.85
CA SER A 229 35.01 -8.70 4.46
C SER A 229 35.74 -9.62 3.46
N ARG A 230 35.03 -10.20 2.48
CA ARG A 230 35.64 -10.98 1.38
C ARG A 230 36.38 -10.11 0.37
N ARG A 231 35.94 -8.87 0.13
CA ARG A 231 36.67 -7.90 -0.73
C ARG A 231 37.98 -7.41 -0.11
N VAL A 232 38.03 -7.26 1.22
CA VAL A 232 39.23 -6.80 1.93
C VAL A 232 40.29 -7.90 2.05
N LYS A 233 39.91 -9.19 2.03
CA LYS A 233 40.85 -10.33 2.08
C LYS A 233 41.36 -10.79 0.71
N GLY A 234 40.94 -10.16 -0.38
CA GLY A 234 41.33 -10.50 -1.76
C GLY A 234 42.15 -9.44 -2.48
N GLY A 235 42.73 -8.47 -1.76
CA GLY A 235 43.61 -7.42 -2.29
C GLY A 235 45.03 -7.54 -1.75
#